data_AF-U2P4K2-F1
#
_entry.id   AF-U2P4K2-F1
#
_cell.length_a   1.000
_cell.length_b   1.000
_cell.length_c   1.000
_cell.angle_alpha   90.00
_cell.angle_beta   90.00
_cell.angle_gamma   90.00
#
_symmetry.space_group_name_H-M   'P 1'
#
loop_
_entity.id
_entity.type
_entity.pdbx_description
1 polymer ?
#
loop_
_entity_poly.entity_id
_entity_poly.type
_entity_poly.pdbx_seq_one_letter_code
_entity_poly.pdbx_strand_id
1 'polypeptide(L)'
;MKKISYLFAALFTAASCLTSCFYWSPNGYEPRSAERAAYNYVQNSNQPLTDMLFTAYLSHRYFALSTDADRKTFMDTYFPECQIYDTLKADGTRNWRLERRKADYHFDHFLFSETPQGLLRATLLGAHQSTEINTKYQFTVRQGADGHWTLTDYAAVIRNDYSDRGYGRLAFDISSKQLDVVWTQPKNDSLYCELTGTIQMASAETPSLLIAAEIQEPLRARVGKDHFAVVSYPWVKGRLSLAVTDGGTHQTDYVSVVLSGNDDGQALVEMKK
;
A
#
# COMPACT_ATOMS: atom_id res chain seq x y z
N MET A 1 -17.40 -32.18 19.00
CA MET A 1 -17.08 -31.10 19.97
C MET A 1 -15.63 -31.18 20.45
N LYS A 2 -14.66 -30.87 19.57
CA LYS A 2 -13.21 -30.76 19.89
C LYS A 2 -12.50 -29.71 18.99
N LYS A 3 -13.22 -28.70 18.51
CA LYS A 3 -12.71 -27.68 17.55
C LYS A 3 -12.68 -26.25 18.10
N ILE A 4 -12.94 -26.06 19.39
CA ILE A 4 -12.98 -24.73 20.04
C ILE A 4 -11.67 -24.42 20.79
N SER A 5 -10.87 -25.44 21.12
CA SER A 5 -9.67 -25.28 21.97
C SER A 5 -8.51 -24.54 21.29
N TYR A 6 -8.35 -24.67 19.97
CA TYR A 6 -7.24 -24.02 19.24
C TYR A 6 -7.52 -22.53 18.94
N LEU A 7 -8.79 -22.15 18.74
CA LEU A 7 -9.19 -20.75 18.64
C LEU A 7 -9.03 -20.02 19.98
N PHE A 8 -9.30 -20.69 21.10
CA PHE A 8 -9.08 -20.12 22.44
C PHE A 8 -7.59 -19.96 22.77
N ALA A 9 -6.71 -20.89 22.35
CA ALA A 9 -5.27 -20.73 22.54
C ALA A 9 -4.73 -19.51 21.77
N ALA A 10 -5.17 -19.29 20.52
CA ALA A 10 -4.83 -18.10 19.74
C ALA A 10 -5.43 -16.81 20.35
N LEU A 11 -6.63 -16.87 20.92
CA LEU A 11 -7.27 -15.74 21.62
C LEU A 11 -6.60 -15.43 22.98
N PHE A 12 -6.05 -16.42 23.69
CA PHE A 12 -5.40 -16.21 24.98
C PHE A 12 -3.97 -15.66 24.83
N THR A 13 -3.26 -16.02 23.75
CA THR A 13 -1.97 -15.39 23.41
C THR A 13 -2.18 -13.94 22.95
N ALA A 14 -3.28 -13.63 22.27
CA ALA A 14 -3.69 -12.26 21.95
C ALA A 14 -4.09 -11.45 23.20
N ALA A 15 -4.70 -12.09 24.20
CA ALA A 15 -5.11 -11.44 25.46
C ALA A 15 -3.94 -11.16 26.42
N SER A 16 -2.82 -11.86 26.30
CA SER A 16 -1.64 -11.68 27.18
C SER A 16 -0.59 -10.70 26.64
N CYS A 17 -0.80 -10.12 25.44
CA CYS A 17 0.03 -9.05 24.88
C CYS A 17 -0.62 -7.65 24.95
N LEU A 18 -1.74 -7.50 25.67
CA LEU A 18 -2.33 -6.18 25.94
C LEU A 18 -1.70 -5.54 27.18
N THR A 19 -0.66 -4.72 26.98
CA THR A 19 -0.50 -3.45 27.72
C THR A 19 0.37 -2.46 26.94
N SER A 20 -0.27 -1.71 26.02
CA SER A 20 -0.15 -0.25 26.00
C SER A 20 -1.12 0.33 24.98
N CYS A 21 -2.29 0.72 25.50
CA CYS A 21 -3.20 1.78 25.07
C CYS A 21 -3.42 2.01 23.56
N PHE A 22 -4.65 1.80 23.08
CA PHE A 22 -5.45 2.89 22.49
C PHE A 22 -6.96 2.55 22.52
N TYR A 23 -7.76 3.55 22.88
CA TYR A 23 -9.16 3.49 23.28
C TYR A 23 -10.14 3.74 22.11
N TRP A 24 -11.39 3.34 22.37
CA TRP A 24 -12.57 3.06 21.54
C TRP A 24 -13.32 4.27 20.93
N SER A 25 -14.18 4.02 19.92
CA SER A 25 -15.26 4.94 19.52
C SER A 25 -16.65 4.32 19.81
N PRO A 26 -17.65 5.08 20.27
CA PRO A 26 -18.79 4.58 21.03
C PRO A 26 -19.95 3.98 20.20
N ASN A 27 -19.80 3.87 18.88
CA ASN A 27 -20.91 3.47 17.98
C ASN A 27 -20.69 2.09 17.35
N GLY A 28 -20.54 1.07 18.21
CA GLY A 28 -21.44 -0.08 18.17
C GLY A 28 -21.28 -1.18 17.12
N TYR A 29 -20.21 -1.25 16.32
CA TYR A 29 -19.87 -2.51 15.65
C TYR A 29 -18.36 -2.67 15.50
N GLU A 30 -17.73 -3.42 16.41
CA GLU A 30 -16.37 -3.90 16.21
C GLU A 30 -16.39 -5.05 15.20
N PRO A 31 -15.66 -4.98 14.07
CA PRO A 31 -15.44 -6.15 13.25
C PRO A 31 -14.81 -7.24 14.12
N ARG A 32 -15.21 -8.51 13.96
CA ARG A 32 -14.57 -9.58 14.73
C ARG A 32 -13.08 -9.62 14.34
N SER A 33 -12.28 -10.27 15.19
CA SER A 33 -10.81 -10.20 15.10
C SER A 33 -10.26 -10.63 13.73
N ALA A 34 -10.93 -11.57 13.04
CA ALA A 34 -10.49 -12.09 11.75
C ALA A 34 -10.73 -11.10 10.59
N GLU A 35 -11.88 -10.42 10.58
CA GLU A 35 -12.26 -9.46 9.53
C GLU A 35 -11.43 -8.20 9.64
N ARG A 36 -11.19 -7.72 10.88
CA ARG A 36 -10.24 -6.63 11.13
C ARG A 36 -8.83 -7.02 10.75
N ALA A 37 -8.42 -8.26 10.99
CA ALA A 37 -7.11 -8.77 10.56
C ALA A 37 -6.99 -8.79 9.03
N ALA A 38 -8.00 -9.29 8.30
CA ALA A 38 -8.01 -9.32 6.83
C ALA A 38 -7.99 -7.91 6.23
N TYR A 39 -8.75 -6.96 6.80
CA TYR A 39 -8.70 -5.56 6.39
C TYR A 39 -7.34 -4.91 6.65
N ASN A 40 -6.84 -4.98 7.89
CA ASN A 40 -5.52 -4.43 8.24
C ASN A 40 -4.43 -5.06 7.37
N TYR A 41 -4.56 -6.34 7.02
CA TYR A 41 -3.65 -7.06 6.15
C TYR A 41 -3.63 -6.46 4.73
N VAL A 42 -4.80 -6.29 4.11
CA VAL A 42 -4.93 -5.66 2.78
C VAL A 42 -4.43 -4.21 2.81
N GLN A 43 -4.80 -3.46 3.85
CA GLN A 43 -4.40 -2.07 4.01
C GLN A 43 -2.88 -1.94 4.13
N ASN A 44 -2.26 -2.62 5.09
CA ASN A 44 -0.81 -2.51 5.34
C ASN A 44 0.03 -2.99 4.16
N SER A 45 -0.50 -3.93 3.37
CA SER A 45 0.22 -4.47 2.22
C SER A 45 0.07 -3.61 0.96
N ASN A 46 -1.02 -2.86 0.82
CA ASN A 46 -1.31 -2.11 -0.42
C ASN A 46 -1.22 -0.59 -0.24
N GLN A 47 -1.16 -0.07 0.97
CA GLN A 47 -0.85 1.34 1.22
C GLN A 47 0.54 1.73 0.68
N PRO A 48 1.59 0.87 0.75
CA PRO A 48 2.86 1.11 0.05
C PRO A 48 2.73 1.19 -1.47
N LEU A 49 1.75 0.51 -2.09
CA LEU A 49 1.50 0.62 -3.54
C LEU A 49 1.01 2.02 -3.91
N THR A 50 0.00 2.56 -3.21
CA THR A 50 -0.48 3.92 -3.50
C THR A 50 0.59 4.95 -3.24
N ASP A 51 1.35 4.75 -2.19
CA ASP A 51 2.48 5.61 -1.87
C ASP A 51 3.55 5.66 -3.00
N MET A 52 3.96 4.49 -3.47
CA MET A 52 4.87 4.34 -4.61
C MET A 52 4.31 4.95 -5.90
N LEU A 53 3.01 4.82 -6.15
CA LEU A 53 2.32 5.41 -7.30
C LEU A 53 2.32 6.94 -7.25
N PHE A 54 1.99 7.53 -6.10
CA PHE A 54 2.04 8.99 -5.91
C PHE A 54 3.45 9.52 -6.08
N THR A 55 4.42 8.83 -5.50
CA THR A 55 5.83 9.19 -5.62
C THR A 55 6.29 9.19 -7.08
N ALA A 56 5.94 8.15 -7.84
CA ALA A 56 6.21 8.10 -9.27
C ALA A 56 5.56 9.26 -10.04
N TYR A 57 4.27 9.48 -9.82
CA TYR A 57 3.51 10.54 -10.51
C TYR A 57 4.06 11.94 -10.21
N LEU A 58 4.31 12.24 -8.94
CA LEU A 58 4.87 13.52 -8.51
C LEU A 58 6.29 13.72 -9.03
N SER A 59 7.10 12.65 -9.12
CA SER A 59 8.43 12.72 -9.75
C SER A 59 8.33 13.09 -11.24
N HIS A 60 7.40 12.48 -11.98
CA HIS A 60 7.15 12.82 -13.38
C HIS A 60 6.76 14.30 -13.54
N ARG A 61 5.88 14.81 -12.66
CA ARG A 61 5.50 16.23 -12.60
C ARG A 61 6.70 17.14 -12.30
N TYR A 62 7.57 16.74 -11.38
CA TYR A 62 8.78 17.47 -11.03
C TYR A 62 9.72 17.61 -12.24
N PHE A 63 9.96 16.53 -13.00
CA PHE A 63 10.85 16.57 -14.17
C PHE A 63 10.30 17.40 -15.33
N ALA A 64 8.98 17.59 -15.41
CA ALA A 64 8.34 18.47 -16.39
C ALA A 64 8.50 19.97 -16.06
N LEU A 65 8.93 20.33 -14.85
CA LEU A 65 9.14 21.73 -14.46
C LEU A 65 10.38 22.30 -15.14
N SER A 66 10.25 23.53 -15.63
CA SER A 66 11.26 24.19 -16.45
C SER A 66 12.26 25.04 -15.67
N THR A 67 11.93 25.46 -14.44
CA THR A 67 12.77 26.35 -13.63
C THR A 67 13.15 25.74 -12.29
N ASP A 68 14.31 26.13 -11.77
CA ASP A 68 14.77 25.67 -10.46
C ASP A 68 13.94 26.25 -9.31
N ALA A 69 13.33 27.43 -9.51
CA ALA A 69 12.41 28.03 -8.55
C ALA A 69 11.14 27.18 -8.41
N ASP A 70 10.52 26.78 -9.53
CA ASP A 70 9.33 25.93 -9.52
C ASP A 70 9.64 24.55 -8.92
N ARG A 71 10.79 23.97 -9.29
CA ARG A 71 11.26 22.71 -8.73
C ARG A 71 11.46 22.79 -7.22
N LYS A 72 12.00 23.89 -6.71
CA LYS A 72 12.18 24.11 -5.27
C LYS A 72 10.82 24.18 -4.55
N THR A 73 9.89 25.00 -5.04
CA THR A 73 8.54 25.10 -4.47
C THR A 73 7.80 23.76 -4.51
N PHE A 74 7.96 23.00 -5.60
CA PHE A 74 7.38 21.67 -5.72
C PHE A 74 7.94 20.68 -4.69
N MET A 75 9.27 20.64 -4.54
CA MET A 75 9.93 19.79 -3.54
C MET A 75 9.49 20.15 -2.11
N ASP A 76 9.46 21.45 -1.77
CA ASP A 76 9.02 21.91 -0.45
C ASP A 76 7.55 21.53 -0.15
N THR A 77 6.72 21.39 -1.20
CA THR A 77 5.29 21.08 -1.08
C THR A 77 5.00 19.58 -0.96
N TYR A 78 5.65 18.76 -1.79
CA TYR A 78 5.30 17.35 -2.01
C TYR A 78 6.38 16.36 -1.56
N PHE A 79 7.63 16.82 -1.46
CA PHE A 79 8.78 15.99 -1.11
C PHE A 79 9.68 16.69 -0.07
N PRO A 80 9.13 17.14 1.08
CA PRO A 80 9.91 17.85 2.07
C PRO A 80 11.08 16.98 2.55
N GLU A 81 12.27 17.59 2.63
CA GLU A 81 13.53 16.95 3.06
C GLU A 81 14.04 15.79 2.18
N CYS A 82 13.30 15.42 1.14
CA CYS A 82 13.67 14.38 0.19
C CYS A 82 14.75 14.88 -0.78
N GLN A 83 15.60 13.97 -1.24
CA GLN A 83 16.59 14.21 -2.27
C GLN A 83 16.27 13.34 -3.49
N ILE A 84 16.20 13.96 -4.67
CA ILE A 84 16.04 13.25 -5.94
C ILE A 84 17.39 13.23 -6.66
N TYR A 85 17.85 12.03 -6.97
CA TYR A 85 19.04 11.81 -7.79
C TYR A 85 18.62 11.13 -9.08
N ASP A 86 18.82 11.79 -10.22
CA ASP A 86 18.42 11.27 -11.51
C ASP A 86 19.58 11.21 -12.52
N THR A 87 19.37 10.43 -13.58
CA THR A 87 20.29 10.29 -14.71
C THR A 87 19.48 10.07 -15.96
N LEU A 88 19.73 10.88 -16.99
CA LEU A 88 19.16 10.71 -18.33
C LEU A 88 20.17 10.01 -19.23
N LYS A 89 19.80 8.83 -19.74
CA LYS A 89 20.61 8.06 -20.68
C LYS A 89 20.50 8.61 -22.10
N ALA A 90 21.44 8.22 -22.96
CA ALA A 90 21.46 8.60 -24.37
C ALA A 90 20.25 8.08 -25.16
N ASP A 91 19.65 6.96 -24.75
CA ASP A 91 18.41 6.42 -25.33
C ASP A 91 17.14 7.16 -24.85
N GLY A 92 17.30 8.21 -24.04
CA GLY A 92 16.22 9.00 -23.46
C GLY A 92 15.59 8.38 -22.21
N THR A 93 16.04 7.20 -21.77
CA THR A 93 15.57 6.61 -20.52
C THR A 93 16.05 7.42 -19.33
N ARG A 94 15.13 7.85 -18.46
CA ARG A 94 15.45 8.51 -17.19
C ARG A 94 15.40 7.49 -16.07
N ASN A 95 16.47 7.41 -15.28
CA ASN A 95 16.49 6.69 -14.03
C ASN A 95 16.55 7.69 -12.89
N TRP A 96 15.82 7.45 -11.80
CA TRP A 96 15.95 8.27 -10.61
C TRP A 96 15.73 7.47 -9.34
N ARG A 97 16.31 7.98 -8.25
CA ARG A 97 16.08 7.47 -6.91
C ARG A 97 15.73 8.60 -5.96
N LEU A 98 14.87 8.30 -5.00
CA LEU A 98 14.56 9.19 -3.89
C LEU A 98 15.26 8.70 -2.63
N GLU A 99 15.87 9.63 -1.91
CA GLU A 99 16.52 9.40 -0.61
C GLU A 99 15.94 10.33 0.45
N ARG A 100 16.09 9.96 1.73
CA ARG A 100 15.62 10.72 2.91
C ARG A 100 14.13 11.00 2.92
N ARG A 101 13.38 10.29 2.10
CA ARG A 101 11.93 10.39 2.05
C ARG A 101 11.39 9.80 3.34
N LYS A 102 10.81 10.66 4.19
CA LYS A 102 10.15 10.25 5.42
C LYS A 102 8.81 9.59 5.04
N ALA A 103 8.77 8.27 5.14
CA ALA A 103 7.54 7.48 5.16
C ALA A 103 7.45 6.80 6.53
N ASP A 104 6.24 6.57 7.01
CA ASP A 104 5.92 5.67 8.11
C ASP A 104 6.29 4.20 7.78
N TYR A 105 6.44 3.88 6.49
CA TYR A 105 7.02 2.63 6.00
C TYR A 105 8.54 2.75 5.94
N HIS A 106 9.27 1.93 6.68
CA HIS A 106 10.74 1.92 6.70
C HIS A 106 11.33 1.37 5.38
N PHE A 107 11.22 2.12 4.29
CA PHE A 107 11.87 1.85 3.02
C PHE A 107 13.15 2.66 2.88
N ASP A 108 14.20 2.00 2.41
CA ASP A 108 15.53 2.60 2.26
C ASP A 108 15.75 3.13 0.85
N HIS A 109 15.07 2.54 -0.15
CA HIS A 109 15.28 2.88 -1.55
C HIS A 109 13.98 2.94 -2.34
N PHE A 110 13.77 4.09 -2.99
CA PHE A 110 12.71 4.31 -3.96
C PHE A 110 13.37 4.49 -5.33
N LEU A 111 13.28 3.48 -6.20
CA LEU A 111 13.99 3.41 -7.47
C LEU A 111 13.00 3.43 -8.62
N PHE A 112 13.28 4.25 -9.64
CA PHE A 112 12.40 4.44 -10.77
C PHE A 112 13.18 4.50 -12.09
N SER A 113 12.53 4.06 -13.15
CA SER A 113 13.05 4.08 -14.52
C SER A 113 11.91 4.33 -15.49
N GLU A 114 12.05 5.32 -16.36
CA GLU A 114 11.05 5.70 -17.34
C GLU A 114 11.68 5.81 -18.73
N THR A 115 11.08 5.10 -19.69
CA THR A 115 11.47 5.18 -21.11
C THR A 115 10.78 6.35 -21.81
N PRO A 116 11.30 6.85 -22.94
CA PRO A 116 10.63 7.89 -23.73
C PRO A 116 9.22 7.52 -24.22
N GLN A 117 8.90 6.23 -24.29
CA GLN A 117 7.61 5.71 -24.72
C GLN A 117 6.58 5.64 -23.57
N GLY A 118 6.88 6.20 -22.39
CA GLY A 118 5.95 6.24 -21.26
C GLY A 118 5.81 4.90 -20.53
N LEU A 119 6.79 4.00 -20.70
CA LEU A 119 6.91 2.80 -19.86
C LEU A 119 7.70 3.16 -18.60
N LEU A 120 7.02 3.13 -17.46
CA LEU A 120 7.58 3.39 -16.14
C LEU A 120 7.75 2.07 -15.37
N ARG A 121 8.89 1.91 -14.71
CA ARG A 121 9.14 0.85 -13.74
C ARG A 121 9.51 1.49 -12.42
N ALA A 122 8.99 0.91 -11.34
CA ALA A 122 9.27 1.39 -10.01
C ALA A 122 9.62 0.20 -9.11
N THR A 123 10.48 0.43 -8.13
CA THR A 123 10.85 -0.56 -7.11
C THR A 123 11.08 0.14 -5.77
N LEU A 124 10.42 -0.35 -4.72
CA LEU A 124 10.69 0.05 -3.33
C LEU A 124 11.38 -1.10 -2.62
N LEU A 125 12.45 -0.79 -1.90
CA LEU A 125 13.22 -1.76 -1.12
C LEU A 125 13.28 -1.29 0.34
N GLY A 126 13.02 -2.20 1.26
CA GLY A 126 13.19 -2.01 2.70
C GLY A 126 14.03 -3.14 3.28
N ALA A 127 15.09 -2.78 3.99
CA ALA A 127 15.97 -3.71 4.67
C ALA A 127 15.69 -3.80 6.18
N HIS A 128 14.97 -2.83 6.78
CA HIS A 128 14.56 -2.84 8.20
C HIS A 128 15.69 -3.25 9.16
N GLN A 129 16.73 -2.41 9.29
CA GLN A 129 17.90 -2.67 10.16
C GLN A 129 18.71 -3.93 9.80
N SER A 130 18.40 -4.61 8.69
CA SER A 130 19.20 -5.69 8.11
C SER A 130 20.07 -5.17 6.98
N THR A 131 21.07 -5.96 6.61
CA THR A 131 21.81 -5.79 5.34
C THR A 131 21.13 -6.51 4.17
N GLU A 132 20.12 -7.33 4.45
CA GLU A 132 19.31 -8.04 3.46
C GLU A 132 18.02 -7.28 3.16
N ILE A 133 17.61 -7.26 1.89
CA ILE A 133 16.32 -6.70 1.48
C ILE A 133 15.22 -7.65 1.94
N ASN A 134 14.53 -7.22 2.99
CA ASN A 134 13.44 -7.94 3.62
C ASN A 134 12.10 -7.66 2.94
N THR A 135 11.94 -6.46 2.38
CA THR A 135 10.69 -6.04 1.74
C THR A 135 10.99 -5.46 0.36
N LYS A 136 10.27 -5.94 -0.65
CA LYS A 136 10.36 -5.44 -2.03
C LYS A 136 8.97 -5.26 -2.61
N TYR A 137 8.70 -4.07 -3.13
CA TYR A 137 7.54 -3.79 -4.00
C TYR A 137 8.03 -3.42 -5.38
N GLN A 138 7.35 -3.85 -6.43
CA GLN A 138 7.67 -3.47 -7.80
C GLN A 138 6.40 -3.37 -8.65
N PHE A 139 6.42 -2.48 -9.65
CA PHE A 139 5.42 -2.47 -10.71
C PHE A 139 5.99 -1.99 -12.04
N THR A 140 5.28 -2.33 -13.10
CA THR A 140 5.41 -1.74 -14.44
C THR A 140 4.11 -0.98 -14.77
N VAL A 141 4.24 0.27 -15.19
CA VAL A 141 3.15 1.15 -15.61
C VAL A 141 3.30 1.52 -17.09
N ARG A 142 2.20 1.48 -17.83
CA ARG A 142 2.06 2.16 -19.11
C ARG A 142 1.19 3.40 -18.93
N GLN A 143 1.72 4.57 -19.28
CA GLN A 143 1.01 5.83 -19.18
C GLN A 143 0.14 6.08 -20.42
N GLY A 144 -1.12 6.42 -20.21
CA GLY A 144 -2.07 6.87 -21.22
C GLY A 144 -2.22 8.40 -21.26
N ALA A 145 -2.88 8.92 -22.29
CA ALA A 145 -2.96 10.35 -22.58
C ALA A 145 -3.79 11.16 -21.56
N ASP A 146 -4.71 10.53 -20.82
CA ASP A 146 -5.69 11.22 -19.96
C ASP A 146 -5.40 11.07 -18.46
N GLY A 147 -4.14 10.86 -18.08
CA GLY A 147 -3.78 10.55 -16.69
C GLY A 147 -4.16 9.13 -16.25
N HIS A 148 -4.59 8.29 -17.19
CA HIS A 148 -4.83 6.86 -16.99
C HIS A 148 -3.52 6.09 -17.06
N TRP A 149 -3.21 5.31 -16.04
CA TRP A 149 -2.03 4.46 -15.92
C TRP A 149 -2.47 3.01 -15.78
N THR A 150 -1.96 2.12 -16.63
CA THR A 150 -2.22 0.67 -16.52
C THR A 150 -1.00 -0.02 -15.94
N LEU A 151 -1.17 -0.62 -14.76
CA LEU A 151 -0.17 -1.44 -14.09
C LEU A 151 -0.33 -2.88 -14.58
N THR A 152 0.77 -3.53 -14.96
CA THR A 152 0.74 -4.90 -15.55
C THR A 152 1.54 -5.94 -14.77
N ASP A 153 2.43 -5.51 -13.86
CA ASP A 153 3.32 -6.41 -13.11
C ASP A 153 3.48 -5.95 -11.65
N TYR A 154 2.40 -5.56 -10.98
CA TYR A 154 2.53 -5.25 -9.55
C TYR A 154 2.75 -6.53 -8.75
N ALA A 155 3.89 -6.57 -8.08
CA ALA A 155 4.29 -7.66 -7.22
C ALA A 155 4.97 -7.11 -5.97
N ALA A 156 4.77 -7.80 -4.85
CA ALA A 156 5.48 -7.49 -3.63
C ALA A 156 5.81 -8.75 -2.85
N VAL A 157 6.99 -8.73 -2.23
CA VAL A 157 7.50 -9.76 -1.35
C VAL A 157 7.84 -9.08 -0.04
N ILE A 158 7.16 -9.46 1.03
CA ILE A 158 7.37 -8.92 2.36
C ILE A 158 7.90 -10.06 3.21
N ARG A 159 9.08 -9.92 3.80
CA ARG A 159 9.71 -10.89 4.68
C ARG A 159 10.07 -10.18 5.97
N ASN A 160 9.15 -10.16 6.92
CA ASN A 160 9.49 -9.64 8.23
C ASN A 160 10.16 -10.75 9.05
N ASP A 161 11.46 -10.60 9.30
CA ASP A 161 12.17 -11.42 10.26
C ASP A 161 12.10 -10.77 11.63
N TYR A 162 11.01 -10.99 12.36
CA TYR A 162 10.92 -10.65 13.79
C TYR A 162 11.49 -11.80 14.64
N SER A 163 12.66 -12.34 14.26
CA SER A 163 13.33 -13.46 14.95
C SER A 163 13.49 -13.21 16.45
N ASP A 164 13.71 -11.94 16.84
CA ASP A 164 14.10 -11.60 18.22
C ASP A 164 12.91 -11.43 19.17
N ARG A 165 11.66 -11.46 18.68
CA ARG A 165 10.47 -11.25 19.53
C ARG A 165 9.47 -12.40 19.52
N GLY A 166 9.80 -13.54 18.89
CA GLY A 166 8.93 -14.72 18.87
C GLY A 166 7.64 -14.54 18.04
N TYR A 167 7.49 -13.43 17.32
CA TYR A 167 6.46 -13.26 16.32
C TYR A 167 6.95 -13.92 15.03
N GLY A 168 6.21 -14.91 14.54
CA GLY A 168 6.60 -15.72 13.39
C GLY A 168 6.96 -14.89 12.15
N ARG A 169 7.69 -15.54 11.23
CA ARG A 169 8.05 -14.95 9.94
C ARG A 169 6.78 -14.64 9.15
N LEU A 170 6.44 -13.36 9.00
CA LEU A 170 5.39 -12.93 8.08
C LEU A 170 6.00 -12.86 6.68
N ALA A 171 5.68 -13.84 5.86
CA ALA A 171 6.09 -13.90 4.47
C ALA A 171 4.86 -13.88 3.55
N PHE A 172 4.80 -12.88 2.68
CA PHE A 172 3.69 -12.69 1.75
C PHE A 172 4.19 -12.54 0.32
N ASP A 173 3.45 -13.15 -0.59
CA ASP A 173 3.58 -12.95 -2.02
C ASP A 173 2.32 -12.26 -2.54
N ILE A 174 2.50 -11.06 -3.05
CA ILE A 174 1.43 -10.24 -3.64
C ILE A 174 1.65 -10.23 -5.14
N SER A 175 0.57 -10.44 -5.90
CA SER A 175 0.61 -10.31 -7.34
C SER A 175 -0.70 -9.75 -7.87
N SER A 176 -0.60 -8.92 -8.91
CA SER A 176 -1.73 -8.53 -9.73
C SER A 176 -1.30 -8.51 -11.19
N LYS A 177 -2.20 -8.92 -12.08
CA LYS A 177 -1.93 -8.98 -13.52
C LYS A 177 -2.33 -7.70 -14.25
N GLN A 178 -3.33 -6.99 -13.75
CA GLN A 178 -3.71 -5.68 -14.28
C GLN A 178 -4.43 -4.85 -13.22
N LEU A 179 -3.96 -3.64 -12.98
CA LEU A 179 -4.66 -2.62 -12.18
C LEU A 179 -4.69 -1.33 -12.98
N ASP A 180 -5.81 -0.62 -12.93
CA ASP A 180 -5.96 0.68 -13.59
C ASP A 180 -5.95 1.78 -12.53
N VAL A 181 -5.14 2.81 -12.79
CA VAL A 181 -4.94 3.97 -11.94
C VAL A 181 -5.31 5.22 -12.73
N VAL A 182 -6.25 6.01 -12.23
CA VAL A 182 -6.65 7.27 -12.85
C VAL A 182 -6.23 8.43 -11.96
N TRP A 183 -5.33 9.26 -12.48
CA TRP A 183 -4.89 10.49 -11.81
C TRP A 183 -5.90 11.60 -12.08
N THR A 184 -6.50 12.11 -11.01
CA THR A 184 -7.37 13.28 -11.11
C THR A 184 -6.61 14.51 -10.64
N GLN A 185 -6.39 15.47 -11.54
CA GLN A 185 -5.81 16.75 -11.14
C GLN A 185 -6.74 17.48 -10.16
N PRO A 186 -6.20 18.08 -9.09
CA PRO A 186 -7.00 18.74 -8.08
C PRO A 186 -7.93 19.84 -8.60
N LYS A 187 -9.04 20.04 -7.88
CA LYS A 187 -9.51 21.39 -7.55
C LYS A 187 -9.04 21.69 -6.13
N ASN A 188 -8.42 22.85 -5.88
CA ASN A 188 -7.94 23.27 -4.55
C ASN A 188 -6.88 22.33 -3.93
N ASP A 189 -5.79 22.04 -4.65
CA ASP A 189 -4.57 21.33 -4.17
C ASP A 189 -4.72 19.87 -3.68
N SER A 190 -5.91 19.30 -3.70
CA SER A 190 -6.14 17.88 -3.41
C SER A 190 -5.84 16.96 -4.61
N LEU A 191 -4.65 16.37 -4.67
CA LEU A 191 -4.30 15.36 -5.68
C LEU A 191 -4.85 13.99 -5.26
N TYR A 192 -5.52 13.31 -6.19
CA TYR A 192 -6.07 11.97 -5.96
C TYR A 192 -5.62 10.98 -7.04
N CYS A 193 -5.44 9.72 -6.62
CA CYS A 193 -5.43 8.58 -7.53
C CYS A 193 -6.66 7.72 -7.27
N GLU A 194 -7.34 7.32 -8.34
CA GLU A 194 -8.39 6.31 -8.30
C GLU A 194 -7.79 4.98 -8.75
N LEU A 195 -7.81 3.96 -7.89
CA LEU A 195 -7.35 2.61 -8.22
C LEU A 195 -8.55 1.69 -8.45
N THR A 196 -8.51 0.89 -9.51
CA THR A 196 -9.51 -0.15 -9.82
C THR A 196 -8.84 -1.44 -10.27
N GLY A 197 -9.54 -2.57 -10.10
CA GLY A 197 -9.06 -3.91 -10.47
C GLY A 197 -9.04 -4.89 -9.30
N THR A 198 -8.21 -5.92 -9.43
CA THR A 198 -8.11 -7.01 -8.44
C THR A 198 -6.66 -7.20 -7.99
N ILE A 199 -6.46 -7.24 -6.68
CA ILE A 199 -5.18 -7.56 -6.06
C ILE A 199 -5.29 -8.95 -5.45
N GLN A 200 -4.34 -9.84 -5.77
CA GLN A 200 -4.25 -11.16 -5.15
C GLN A 200 -3.06 -11.23 -4.21
N MET A 201 -3.29 -11.84 -3.05
CA MET A 201 -2.30 -11.96 -1.98
C MET A 201 -2.29 -13.40 -1.46
N ALA A 202 -1.11 -13.96 -1.29
CA ALA A 202 -0.90 -15.27 -0.71
C ALA A 202 -0.04 -15.17 0.56
N SER A 203 -0.52 -15.78 1.64
CA SER A 203 0.26 -16.00 2.86
C SER A 203 1.09 -17.27 2.75
N ALA A 204 2.35 -17.21 3.19
CA ALA A 204 3.23 -18.37 3.31
C ALA A 204 2.99 -19.19 4.60
N GLU A 205 2.01 -18.81 5.43
CA GLU A 205 1.61 -19.57 6.62
C GLU A 205 0.99 -20.94 6.26
N THR A 206 0.85 -21.82 7.26
CA THR A 206 0.20 -23.13 7.10
C THR A 206 -0.99 -23.25 8.08
N PRO A 207 -2.24 -23.40 7.59
CA PRO A 207 -2.64 -23.37 6.18
C PRO A 207 -2.45 -21.98 5.56
N SER A 208 -2.14 -21.94 4.26
CA SER A 208 -1.98 -20.67 3.54
C SER A 208 -3.33 -19.98 3.37
N LEU A 209 -3.33 -18.65 3.28
CA LEU A 209 -4.51 -17.86 2.95
C LEU A 209 -4.34 -17.24 1.57
N LEU A 210 -5.35 -17.38 0.71
CA LEU A 210 -5.47 -16.63 -0.54
C LEU A 210 -6.52 -15.55 -0.35
N ILE A 211 -6.11 -14.29 -0.53
CA ILE A 211 -7.00 -13.14 -0.41
C ILE A 211 -7.06 -12.43 -1.76
N ALA A 212 -8.27 -12.35 -2.33
CA ALA A 212 -8.54 -11.55 -3.50
C ALA A 212 -9.31 -10.30 -3.07
N ALA A 213 -8.72 -9.12 -3.29
CA ALA A 213 -9.34 -7.84 -3.07
C ALA A 213 -9.81 -7.27 -4.41
N GLU A 214 -11.13 -7.25 -4.63
CA GLU A 214 -11.76 -6.67 -5.80
C GLU A 214 -12.25 -5.27 -5.46
N ILE A 215 -11.81 -4.28 -6.24
CA ILE A 215 -12.18 -2.89 -6.05
C ILE A 215 -13.50 -2.61 -6.78
N GLN A 216 -14.59 -2.58 -6.02
CA GLN A 216 -15.95 -2.41 -6.55
C GLN A 216 -16.27 -0.93 -6.83
N GLU A 217 -15.78 -0.04 -5.97
CA GLU A 217 -15.79 1.40 -6.19
C GLU A 217 -14.34 1.89 -6.14
N PRO A 218 -13.93 2.82 -7.02
CA PRO A 218 -12.53 3.24 -7.10
C PRO A 218 -11.99 3.65 -5.73
N LEU A 219 -10.87 3.04 -5.34
CA LEU A 219 -10.16 3.43 -4.15
C LEU A 219 -9.50 4.79 -4.39
N ARG A 220 -9.84 5.77 -3.57
CA ARG A 220 -9.25 7.10 -3.60
C ARG A 220 -8.19 7.22 -2.53
N ALA A 221 -6.98 7.54 -2.95
CA ALA A 221 -5.91 7.98 -2.06
C ALA A 221 -5.64 9.48 -2.26
N ARG A 222 -5.08 10.13 -1.25
CA ARG A 222 -4.75 11.58 -1.28
C ARG A 222 -3.41 11.86 -0.64
N VAL A 223 -2.86 13.05 -0.86
CA VAL A 223 -1.67 13.53 -0.12
C VAL A 223 -2.05 13.82 1.34
N GLY A 224 -1.52 13.02 2.26
CA GLY A 224 -1.59 13.25 3.71
C GLY A 224 -0.39 14.04 4.20
N LYS A 225 -0.63 15.10 5.00
CA LYS A 225 0.42 15.84 5.71
C LYS A 225 0.17 15.69 7.21
N ASP A 226 0.80 14.70 7.83
CA ASP A 226 0.75 14.59 9.29
C ASP A 226 1.70 15.59 9.95
N HIS A 227 1.38 15.96 11.19
CA HIS A 227 2.06 17.01 11.98
C HIS A 227 3.57 16.75 12.20
N PHE A 228 4.08 15.58 11.82
CA PHE A 228 5.48 15.15 11.98
C PHE A 228 6.30 15.13 10.68
N ALA A 229 5.90 15.90 9.65
CA ALA A 229 6.62 16.04 8.36
C ALA A 229 6.75 14.75 7.54
N VAL A 230 5.88 13.75 7.79
CA VAL A 230 5.75 12.55 6.96
C VAL A 230 4.67 12.82 5.92
N VAL A 231 5.03 12.74 4.63
CA VAL A 231 4.05 12.74 3.54
C VAL A 231 3.70 11.29 3.25
N SER A 232 2.46 10.90 3.58
CA SER A 232 1.89 9.58 3.29
C SER A 232 0.73 9.71 2.31
N TYR A 233 0.34 8.61 1.66
CA TYR A 233 -0.77 8.62 0.70
C TYR A 233 -1.81 7.54 1.05
N PRO A 234 -2.56 7.74 2.16
CA PRO A 234 -3.52 6.76 2.65
C PRO A 234 -4.76 6.69 1.75
N TRP A 235 -5.42 5.55 1.78
CA TRP A 235 -6.75 5.38 1.20
C TRP A 235 -7.77 6.08 2.09
N VAL A 236 -8.63 6.89 1.48
CA VAL A 236 -9.63 7.70 2.20
C VAL A 236 -11.06 7.36 1.81
N LYS A 237 -11.27 6.83 0.60
CA LYS A 237 -12.62 6.53 0.09
C LYS A 237 -12.60 5.32 -0.84
N GLY A 238 -13.70 4.58 -0.90
CA GLY A 238 -13.93 3.51 -1.86
C GLY A 238 -14.44 2.25 -1.18
N ARG A 239 -14.66 1.21 -1.99
CA ARG A 239 -15.21 -0.06 -1.53
C ARG A 239 -14.41 -1.24 -2.05
N LEU A 240 -14.02 -2.11 -1.13
CA LEU A 240 -13.32 -3.37 -1.37
C LEU A 240 -14.26 -4.54 -1.12
N SER A 241 -14.25 -5.53 -2.01
CA SER A 241 -14.81 -6.85 -1.75
C SER A 241 -13.64 -7.82 -1.60
N LEU A 242 -13.53 -8.45 -0.43
CA LEU A 242 -12.48 -9.40 -0.09
C LEU A 242 -13.07 -10.82 -0.16
N ALA A 243 -12.44 -11.68 -0.95
CA ALA A 243 -12.66 -13.12 -0.90
C ALA A 243 -11.44 -13.76 -0.21
N VAL A 244 -11.66 -14.40 0.92
CA VAL A 244 -10.61 -15.04 1.75
C VAL A 244 -10.78 -16.54 1.66
N THR A 245 -9.82 -17.23 1.06
CA THR A 245 -9.85 -18.69 0.88
C THR A 245 -8.76 -19.34 1.73
N ASP A 246 -9.17 -20.27 2.59
CA ASP A 246 -8.25 -21.09 3.38
C ASP A 246 -7.67 -22.22 2.52
N GLY A 247 -6.35 -22.32 2.47
CA GLY A 247 -5.64 -23.25 1.59
C GLY A 247 -5.70 -24.71 2.04
N GLY A 248 -6.04 -24.99 3.30
CA GLY A 248 -6.16 -26.36 3.82
C GLY A 248 -7.57 -26.92 3.69
N THR A 249 -8.58 -26.10 3.98
CA THR A 249 -10.00 -26.48 3.95
C THR A 249 -10.69 -26.12 2.64
N HIS A 250 -10.10 -25.24 1.85
CA HIS A 250 -10.66 -24.67 0.61
C HIS A 250 -11.98 -23.92 0.81
N GLN A 251 -12.29 -23.50 2.04
CA GLN A 251 -13.47 -22.67 2.32
C GLN A 251 -13.17 -21.22 1.99
N THR A 252 -14.15 -20.53 1.40
CA THR A 252 -14.07 -19.12 1.03
C THR A 252 -15.11 -18.30 1.81
N ASP A 253 -14.65 -17.27 2.50
CA ASP A 253 -15.48 -16.24 3.13
C ASP A 253 -15.45 -14.93 2.33
N TYR A 254 -16.54 -14.16 2.40
CA TYR A 254 -16.69 -12.89 1.69
C TYR A 254 -16.92 -11.74 2.66
N VAL A 255 -16.08 -10.72 2.55
CA VAL A 255 -16.13 -9.50 3.36
C VAL A 255 -16.20 -8.30 2.43
N SER A 256 -16.95 -7.27 2.79
CA SER A 256 -16.93 -5.98 2.10
C SER A 256 -16.43 -4.91 3.05
N VAL A 257 -15.56 -4.02 2.57
CA VAL A 257 -15.04 -2.90 3.36
C VAL A 257 -15.35 -1.60 2.63
N VAL A 258 -15.93 -0.65 3.34
CA VAL A 258 -16.29 0.67 2.85
C VAL A 258 -15.49 1.71 3.61
N LEU A 259 -14.65 2.47 2.92
CA LEU A 259 -13.89 3.56 3.51
C LEU A 259 -14.80 4.79 3.67
N SER A 260 -14.73 5.45 4.83
CA SER A 260 -15.67 6.50 5.25
C SER A 260 -15.71 7.71 4.31
N GLY A 261 -14.61 7.99 3.60
CA GLY A 261 -14.43 9.23 2.86
C GLY A 261 -13.89 10.39 3.71
N ASN A 262 -13.79 10.19 5.03
CA ASN A 262 -13.28 11.19 5.96
C ASN A 262 -11.77 11.03 6.18
N ASP A 263 -11.17 12.10 6.68
CA ASP A 263 -9.75 12.20 7.02
C ASP A 263 -9.34 11.39 8.26
N ASP A 264 -10.31 10.70 8.86
CA ASP A 264 -10.18 9.94 10.10
C ASP A 264 -9.70 8.50 9.88
N GLY A 265 -9.58 8.06 8.62
CA GLY A 265 -9.14 6.70 8.26
C GLY A 265 -10.13 5.61 8.68
N GLN A 266 -11.39 5.96 8.97
CA GLN A 266 -12.40 5.00 9.40
C GLN A 266 -12.91 4.13 8.23
N ALA A 267 -13.20 2.88 8.54
CA ALA A 267 -13.76 1.92 7.60
C ALA A 267 -14.93 1.17 8.23
N LEU A 268 -16.00 0.97 7.45
CA LEU A 268 -17.12 0.10 7.78
C LEU A 268 -16.87 -1.28 7.15
N VAL A 269 -16.98 -2.34 7.93
CA VAL A 269 -16.84 -3.73 7.45
C VAL A 269 -18.21 -4.40 7.44
N GLU A 270 -18.65 -4.81 6.25
CA GLU A 270 -19.95 -5.44 5.97
C GLU A 270 -19.76 -6.93 5.61
N MET A 271 -20.63 -7.79 6.12
CA MET A 271 -20.64 -9.21 5.78
C MET A 271 -21.63 -9.49 4.65
N LYS A 272 -21.19 -10.19 3.60
CA LYS A 272 -22.11 -10.82 2.65
C LYS A 272 -22.49 -12.18 3.20
N LYS A 273 -23.77 -12.36 3.52
CA LYS A 273 -24.34 -13.67 3.88
C LYS A 273 -24.56 -14.53 2.64
#